data_AF-A0A642VB26-F1
#
_entry.id   AF-A0A642VB26-F1
#
_cell.length_a   1.000
_cell.length_b   1.000
_cell.length_c   1.000
_cell.angle_alpha   90.00
_cell.angle_beta   90.00
_cell.angle_gamma   90.00
#
_symmetry.space_group_name_H-M   'P 1'
#
loop_
_entity.id
_entity.type
_entity.pdbx_description
1 polymer ?
#
loop_
_entity_poly.entity_id
_entity_poly.type
_entity_poly.pdbx_seq_one_letter_code
_entity_poly.pdbx_strand_id
1 'polypeptide(L)'
;MGDEKETTEEKIVKLQTSFPESSAEALLELLISCDGDTERVKELLGVKKNGRGISVQSTLKRFMMPTAGEDERVFKRLDTGIKGKTYHVYDPDEVKKLLPCTFHLKLFPKELADKLLQVLLKDSESWKSREFYLFERKVKSHHTTALYAEAEGFTTKDATYNGLPAMHVHPFSKELVEARNIVQDIVNEEIIKRGLAKHQYQGEWVSEIAVCNKYEGPEETVGYHSDQMTHLGPHCVIASVSLGATREFRLKDRHDREKSTISIHVPHNSMVIMHAGCQEEYKHSLVPTTDAITPHPISGTTRINITFRMYLDDFKTEKLPRCECNYPMLLRTTIAKDHNYKYIWQCSGAYNNKIGCSKIIWPSFKENVLDTS
;
A
#
# COMPACT_ATOMS: atom_id res chain seq x y z
N MET A 1 -3.37 -36.03 48.84
CA MET A 1 -3.29 -34.63 49.29
C MET A 1 -3.68 -33.79 48.10
N GLY A 2 -4.83 -33.12 48.16
CA GLY A 2 -5.36 -32.36 47.03
C GLY A 2 -4.53 -31.12 46.78
N ASP A 3 -4.14 -30.90 45.52
CA ASP A 3 -3.54 -29.64 45.08
C ASP A 3 -4.58 -28.53 45.26
N GLU A 4 -4.33 -27.62 46.21
CA GLU A 4 -5.04 -26.36 46.30
C GLU A 4 -4.78 -25.58 45.00
N LYS A 5 -5.82 -25.44 44.18
CA LYS A 5 -5.76 -24.62 42.97
C LYS A 5 -5.63 -23.16 43.38
N GLU A 6 -4.47 -22.60 43.11
CA GLU A 6 -4.14 -21.18 43.31
C GLU A 6 -5.20 -20.27 42.66
N THR A 7 -5.69 -19.30 43.44
CA THR A 7 -6.77 -18.39 43.03
C THR A 7 -6.29 -17.34 42.03
N THR A 8 -7.22 -16.78 41.26
CA THR A 8 -6.89 -15.75 40.25
C THR A 8 -6.28 -14.50 40.88
N GLU A 9 -6.72 -14.12 42.09
CA GLU A 9 -6.19 -12.98 42.83
C GLU A 9 -4.73 -13.21 43.26
N GLU A 10 -4.40 -14.41 43.75
CA GLU A 10 -3.01 -14.78 44.09
C GLU A 10 -2.08 -14.75 42.87
N LYS A 11 -2.58 -15.19 41.70
CA LYS A 11 -1.85 -15.13 40.43
C LYS A 11 -1.58 -13.70 39.96
N ILE A 12 -2.55 -12.80 40.12
CA ILE A 12 -2.38 -11.37 39.78
C ILE A 12 -1.34 -10.74 40.71
N VAL A 13 -1.41 -10.98 42.02
CA VAL A 13 -0.42 -10.46 42.99
C VAL A 13 1.00 -10.94 42.68
N LYS A 14 1.16 -12.21 42.29
CA LYS A 14 2.46 -12.76 41.85
C LYS A 14 2.99 -12.08 40.58
N LEU A 15 2.11 -11.80 39.61
CA LEU A 15 2.47 -11.08 38.39
C LEU A 15 2.81 -9.61 38.68
N GLN A 16 2.07 -8.94 39.58
CA GLN A 16 2.38 -7.57 40.01
C GLN A 16 3.72 -7.48 40.75
N THR A 17 4.11 -8.51 41.50
CA THR A 17 5.44 -8.57 42.10
C THR A 17 6.54 -8.63 41.04
N SER A 18 6.28 -9.30 39.90
CA SER A 18 7.23 -9.41 38.78
C SER A 18 7.17 -8.20 37.83
N PHE A 19 6.04 -7.50 37.79
CA PHE A 19 5.76 -6.36 36.91
C PHE A 19 4.98 -5.26 37.66
N PRO A 20 5.62 -4.55 38.61
CA PRO A 20 4.95 -3.61 39.52
C PRO A 20 4.35 -2.36 38.85
N GLU A 21 4.75 -2.08 37.60
CA GLU A 21 4.23 -0.98 36.77
C GLU A 21 2.89 -1.34 36.08
N SER A 22 2.37 -2.56 36.28
CA SER A 22 1.18 -3.09 35.62
C SER A 22 -0.06 -2.96 36.50
N SER A 23 -1.18 -2.48 35.94
CA SER A 23 -2.45 -2.51 36.66
C SER A 23 -2.97 -3.94 36.83
N ALA A 24 -3.72 -4.19 37.90
CA ALA A 24 -4.29 -5.51 38.21
C ALA A 24 -5.26 -5.97 37.11
N GLU A 25 -5.99 -5.03 36.52
CA GLU A 25 -6.96 -5.24 35.45
C GLU A 25 -6.27 -5.71 34.17
N ALA A 26 -5.14 -5.08 33.79
CA ALA A 26 -4.37 -5.48 32.61
C ALA A 26 -3.76 -6.88 32.76
N LEU A 27 -3.32 -7.23 33.97
CA LEU A 27 -2.79 -8.56 34.26
C LEU A 27 -3.90 -9.63 34.27
N LEU A 28 -5.11 -9.28 34.73
CA LEU A 28 -6.27 -10.16 34.69
C LEU A 28 -6.67 -10.49 33.24
N GLU A 29 -6.73 -9.50 32.34
CA GLU A 29 -7.04 -9.76 30.92
C GLU A 29 -6.00 -10.65 30.25
N LEU A 30 -4.71 -10.43 30.54
CA LEU A 30 -3.65 -11.30 30.04
C LEU A 30 -3.76 -12.72 30.60
N LEU A 31 -4.07 -12.87 31.89
CA LEU A 31 -4.35 -14.16 32.53
C LEU A 31 -5.53 -14.88 31.87
N ILE A 32 -6.62 -14.17 31.58
CA ILE A 32 -7.78 -14.74 30.87
C ILE A 32 -7.39 -15.21 29.47
N SER A 33 -6.61 -14.39 28.74
CA SER A 33 -6.13 -14.75 27.39
C SER A 33 -5.14 -15.92 27.37
N CYS A 34 -4.54 -16.23 28.53
CA CYS A 34 -3.59 -17.32 28.73
C CYS A 34 -4.18 -18.47 29.55
N ASP A 35 -5.51 -18.58 29.64
CA ASP A 35 -6.22 -19.64 30.37
C ASP A 35 -5.75 -19.82 31.83
N GLY A 36 -5.34 -18.72 32.47
CA GLY A 36 -4.85 -18.71 33.85
C GLY A 36 -3.38 -19.12 34.04
N ASP A 37 -2.59 -19.23 32.96
CA ASP A 37 -1.16 -19.59 32.98
C ASP A 37 -0.26 -18.35 33.16
N THR A 38 0.27 -18.18 34.37
CA THR A 38 1.13 -17.03 34.74
C THR A 38 2.49 -17.05 34.05
N GLU A 39 3.03 -18.22 33.70
CA GLU A 39 4.32 -18.28 33.01
C GLU A 39 4.16 -17.81 31.57
N ARG A 40 3.08 -18.21 30.89
CA ARG A 40 2.76 -17.71 29.55
C ARG A 40 2.53 -16.20 29.53
N VAL A 41 1.92 -15.63 30.57
CA VAL A 41 1.82 -14.16 30.74
C VAL A 41 3.21 -13.53 30.89
N LYS A 42 4.11 -14.10 31.69
CA LYS A 42 5.50 -13.60 31.81
C LYS A 42 6.28 -13.69 30.50
N GLU A 43 6.06 -14.74 29.70
CA GLU A 43 6.64 -14.90 28.38
C GLU A 43 6.16 -13.80 27.42
N LEU A 44 4.85 -13.51 27.41
CA LEU A 44 4.26 -12.41 26.63
C LEU A 44 4.77 -11.05 27.07
N LEU A 45 4.97 -10.86 28.38
CA LEU A 45 5.55 -9.65 28.97
C LEU A 45 7.09 -9.60 28.88
N GLY A 46 7.71 -10.57 28.20
CA GLY A 46 9.09 -10.49 27.75
C GLY A 46 10.15 -11.10 28.66
N VAL A 47 9.81 -12.07 29.51
CA VAL A 47 10.80 -12.81 30.31
C VAL A 47 11.03 -14.22 29.71
N LYS A 48 12.12 -14.41 28.94
CA LYS A 48 12.74 -15.73 28.72
C LYS A 48 14.27 -15.67 28.77
N LYS A 49 14.87 -16.61 29.50
CA LYS A 49 16.31 -16.88 29.50
C LYS A 49 16.66 -17.86 28.36
N ASN A 50 17.45 -17.41 27.38
CA ASN A 50 18.74 -18.02 27.01
C ASN A 50 19.32 -17.49 25.67
N GLY A 51 20.59 -17.09 25.71
CA GLY A 51 21.61 -17.72 24.87
C GLY A 51 21.88 -17.23 23.44
N ARG A 52 21.55 -15.99 23.07
CA ARG A 52 22.23 -15.13 22.05
C ARG A 52 21.27 -14.06 21.52
N GLY A 53 21.38 -12.84 22.05
CA GLY A 53 20.77 -11.63 21.49
C GLY A 53 19.43 -11.23 22.11
N ILE A 54 19.28 -9.94 22.39
CA ILE A 54 18.08 -9.32 22.97
C ILE A 54 17.13 -8.93 21.82
N SER A 55 15.94 -9.52 21.73
CA SER A 55 14.82 -8.92 20.99
C SER A 55 13.86 -8.29 22.00
N VAL A 56 13.84 -6.95 22.05
CA VAL A 56 12.92 -6.19 22.89
C VAL A 56 11.58 -6.09 22.17
N GLN A 57 10.56 -6.77 22.69
CA GLN A 57 9.15 -6.52 22.36
C GLN A 57 8.71 -5.28 23.15
N SER A 58 8.64 -4.12 22.50
CA SER A 58 8.39 -2.82 23.15
C SER A 58 6.91 -2.43 23.24
N THR A 59 6.02 -3.14 22.57
CA THR A 59 4.62 -2.72 22.39
C THR A 59 3.74 -2.95 23.62
N LEU A 60 4.01 -3.97 24.45
CA LEU A 60 3.22 -4.24 25.65
C LEU A 60 3.49 -3.23 26.77
N LYS A 61 4.74 -2.78 26.94
CA LYS A 61 5.08 -1.76 27.96
C LYS A 61 4.38 -0.42 27.76
N ARG A 62 4.05 -0.06 26.51
CA ARG A 62 3.47 1.25 26.18
C ARG A 62 1.96 1.30 26.39
N PHE A 63 1.29 0.14 26.39
CA PHE A 63 -0.14 0.00 26.67
C PHE A 63 -0.50 0.15 28.16
N MET A 64 0.51 0.21 29.04
CA MET A 64 0.35 0.13 30.49
C MET A 64 0.45 1.48 31.19
N MET A 65 0.62 2.58 30.44
CA MET A 65 0.73 3.92 31.00
C MET A 65 -0.49 4.78 30.62
N PRO A 66 -1.07 5.56 31.56
CA PRO A 66 -2.18 6.44 31.24
C PRO A 66 -1.71 7.61 30.39
N THR A 67 -2.50 7.95 29.37
CA THR A 67 -2.25 9.00 28.38
C THR A 67 -2.56 10.39 28.96
N ALA A 68 -1.73 11.39 28.65
CA ALA A 68 -1.99 12.79 28.95
C ALA A 68 -1.84 13.67 27.70
N GLY A 69 -2.91 14.42 27.39
CA GLY A 69 -2.89 15.74 26.74
C GLY A 69 -2.73 15.80 25.22
N GLU A 70 -3.82 16.13 24.53
CA GLU A 70 -3.88 16.57 23.13
C GLU A 70 -3.33 18.00 22.98
N ASP A 71 -2.56 18.27 21.91
CA ASP A 71 -2.64 19.55 21.20
C ASP A 71 -2.05 19.51 19.76
N GLU A 72 -2.53 20.45 18.95
CA GLU A 72 -2.62 20.52 17.49
C GLU A 72 -1.33 20.73 16.63
N ARG A 73 -1.47 20.34 15.34
CA ARG A 73 -0.88 20.91 14.10
C ARG A 73 0.66 21.00 13.97
N VAL A 74 1.24 19.91 13.46
CA VAL A 74 2.23 19.80 12.36
C VAL A 74 2.39 18.29 12.14
N PHE A 75 2.35 17.78 10.90
CA PHE A 75 2.66 16.38 10.61
C PHE A 75 4.14 16.07 10.93
N LYS A 76 4.48 15.94 12.21
CA LYS A 76 5.76 15.36 12.64
C LYS A 76 5.65 13.85 12.44
N ARG A 77 6.11 13.40 11.27
CA ARG A 77 6.31 11.99 10.92
C ARG A 77 7.15 11.34 12.03
N LEU A 78 6.62 10.32 12.69
CA LEU A 78 7.29 9.64 13.80
C LEU A 78 8.59 9.00 13.29
N ASP A 79 9.72 9.33 13.93
CA ASP A 79 10.96 8.58 13.75
C ASP A 79 10.76 7.20 14.40
N THR A 80 10.73 6.14 13.59
CA THR A 80 10.53 4.76 14.02
C THR A 80 11.73 4.24 14.83
N GLY A 81 12.81 5.01 15.02
CA GLY A 81 13.89 4.77 15.97
C GLY A 81 14.75 3.54 15.68
N ILE A 82 14.43 2.75 14.66
CA ILE A 82 15.11 1.51 14.29
C ILE A 82 15.55 1.62 12.83
N LYS A 83 16.70 2.28 12.63
CA LYS A 83 17.31 2.47 11.31
C LYS A 83 17.50 1.14 10.58
N GLY A 84 17.07 1.08 9.32
CA GLY A 84 17.33 -0.05 8.42
C GLY A 84 16.53 -1.35 8.64
N LYS A 85 15.61 -1.45 9.62
CA LYS A 85 14.70 -2.60 9.75
C LYS A 85 13.34 -2.36 9.10
N THR A 86 12.64 -3.44 8.77
CA THR A 86 11.24 -3.38 8.31
C THR A 86 10.32 -3.22 9.52
N TYR A 87 9.47 -2.19 9.53
CA TYR A 87 8.43 -1.97 10.52
C TYR A 87 7.11 -2.53 9.97
N HIS A 88 6.58 -3.56 10.61
CA HIS A 88 5.36 -4.23 10.17
C HIS A 88 4.14 -3.55 10.81
N VAL A 89 3.14 -3.22 9.98
CA VAL A 89 1.95 -2.48 10.36
C VAL A 89 0.71 -3.28 9.99
N TYR A 90 -0.27 -3.26 10.89
CA TYR A 90 -1.55 -3.95 10.75
C TYR A 90 -2.73 -3.00 10.94
N ASP A 91 -2.51 -1.90 11.66
CA ASP A 91 -3.55 -0.97 12.07
C ASP A 91 -3.69 0.22 11.10
N PRO A 92 -4.93 0.58 10.71
CA PRO A 92 -5.21 1.76 9.90
C PRO A 92 -4.62 3.09 10.38
N ASP A 93 -4.66 3.36 11.69
CA ASP A 93 -4.20 4.64 12.24
C ASP A 93 -2.67 4.72 12.22
N GLU A 94 -1.98 3.60 12.44
CA GLU A 94 -0.53 3.54 12.25
C GLU A 94 -0.13 3.82 10.79
N VAL A 95 -0.82 3.23 9.81
CA VAL A 95 -0.55 3.50 8.39
C VAL A 95 -0.71 4.99 8.09
N LYS A 96 -1.80 5.61 8.56
CA LYS A 96 -2.07 7.04 8.36
C LYS A 96 -1.03 7.95 9.02
N LYS A 97 -0.46 7.55 10.16
CA LYS A 97 0.58 8.29 10.87
C LYS A 97 1.96 8.18 10.20
N LEU A 98 2.27 7.03 9.62
CA LEU A 98 3.62 6.71 9.13
C LEU A 98 3.82 7.00 7.64
N LEU A 99 2.74 6.97 6.85
CA LEU A 99 2.80 7.02 5.40
C LEU A 99 1.81 8.04 4.82
N PRO A 100 2.05 8.55 3.61
CA PRO A 100 1.03 9.26 2.82
C PRO A 100 -0.02 8.28 2.27
N CYS A 101 -0.55 7.42 3.14
CA CYS A 101 -1.50 6.37 2.81
C CYS A 101 -2.65 6.34 3.82
N THR A 102 -3.79 5.79 3.43
CA THR A 102 -4.79 5.28 4.37
C THR A 102 -5.04 3.81 4.10
N PHE A 103 -5.46 3.09 5.13
CA PHE A 103 -5.70 1.66 5.08
C PHE A 103 -7.09 1.34 5.61
N HIS A 104 -7.87 0.61 4.82
CA HIS A 104 -9.25 0.28 5.11
C HIS A 104 -9.40 -1.24 5.15
N LEU A 105 -10.00 -1.75 6.22
CA LEU A 105 -10.29 -3.17 6.42
C LEU A 105 -11.79 -3.42 6.24
N LYS A 106 -12.15 -4.63 5.79
CA LYS A 106 -13.55 -5.03 5.55
C LYS A 106 -14.26 -4.05 4.61
N LEU A 107 -13.58 -3.71 3.51
CA LEU A 107 -13.99 -2.65 2.58
C LEU A 107 -15.41 -2.87 2.02
N PHE A 108 -15.70 -4.07 1.55
CA PHE A 108 -16.98 -4.42 0.94
C PHE A 108 -17.83 -5.30 1.87
N PRO A 109 -19.16 -5.33 1.67
CA PRO A 109 -20.00 -6.42 2.15
C PRO A 109 -19.40 -7.77 1.75
N LYS A 110 -19.50 -8.76 2.64
CA LYS A 110 -18.85 -10.07 2.45
C LYS A 110 -19.25 -10.72 1.13
N GLU A 111 -20.53 -10.64 0.79
CA GLU A 111 -21.10 -11.21 -0.43
C GLU A 111 -20.48 -10.59 -1.69
N LEU A 112 -20.23 -9.27 -1.67
CA LEU A 112 -19.58 -8.57 -2.78
C LEU A 112 -18.10 -8.96 -2.87
N ALA A 113 -17.37 -8.98 -1.74
CA ALA A 113 -15.95 -9.35 -1.72
C ALA A 113 -15.71 -10.76 -2.25
N ASP A 114 -16.54 -11.73 -1.84
CA ASP A 114 -16.44 -13.12 -2.26
C ASP A 114 -16.79 -13.29 -3.75
N LYS A 115 -17.89 -12.69 -4.21
CA LYS A 115 -18.31 -12.74 -5.62
C LYS A 115 -17.28 -12.08 -6.53
N LEU A 116 -16.79 -10.90 -6.16
CA LEU A 116 -15.77 -10.19 -6.92
C LEU A 116 -14.48 -11.02 -7.03
N LEU A 117 -14.05 -11.65 -5.93
CA LEU A 117 -12.90 -12.55 -5.94
C LEU A 117 -13.13 -13.74 -6.89
N GLN A 118 -14.30 -14.38 -6.85
CA GLN A 118 -14.61 -15.50 -7.75
C GLN A 118 -14.61 -15.08 -9.23
N VAL A 119 -15.23 -13.95 -9.55
CA VAL A 119 -15.26 -13.40 -10.92
C VAL A 119 -13.84 -13.14 -11.41
N LEU A 120 -13.02 -12.44 -10.62
CA LEU A 120 -11.66 -12.11 -11.02
C LEU A 120 -10.73 -13.33 -11.07
N LEU A 121 -10.92 -14.34 -10.22
CA LEU A 121 -10.19 -15.60 -10.31
C LEU A 121 -10.48 -16.29 -11.64
N LYS A 122 -11.75 -16.38 -12.03
CA LYS A 122 -12.15 -16.94 -13.33
C LYS A 122 -11.56 -16.13 -14.49
N ASP A 123 -11.68 -14.80 -14.46
CA ASP A 123 -11.12 -13.94 -15.50
C ASP A 123 -9.59 -14.08 -15.58
N SER A 124 -8.92 -14.31 -14.45
CA SER A 124 -7.47 -14.43 -14.34
C SER A 124 -6.87 -15.63 -15.07
N GLU A 125 -7.67 -16.60 -15.49
CA GLU A 125 -7.22 -17.69 -16.36
C GLU A 125 -6.73 -17.17 -17.72
N SER A 126 -7.28 -16.03 -18.17
CA SER A 126 -6.89 -15.38 -19.41
C SER A 126 -5.70 -14.41 -19.27
N TRP A 127 -5.36 -14.00 -18.05
CA TRP A 127 -4.35 -12.97 -17.80
C TRP A 127 -2.96 -13.46 -18.20
N LYS A 128 -2.09 -12.52 -18.57
CA LYS A 128 -0.75 -12.83 -19.07
C LYS A 128 0.31 -12.13 -18.22
N SER A 129 1.41 -12.82 -18.00
CA SER A 129 2.63 -12.17 -17.50
C SER A 129 3.18 -11.25 -18.57
N ARG A 130 3.71 -10.10 -18.17
CA ARG A 130 4.31 -9.15 -19.09
C ARG A 130 5.80 -9.40 -19.22
N GLU A 131 6.32 -9.19 -20.42
CA GLU A 131 7.75 -9.15 -20.69
C GLU A 131 8.20 -7.69 -20.80
N PHE A 132 9.32 -7.35 -20.17
CA PHE A 132 9.90 -6.00 -20.21
C PHE A 132 11.42 -6.08 -20.16
N TYR A 133 12.10 -4.97 -20.47
CA TYR A 133 13.55 -4.89 -20.42
C TYR A 133 14.02 -4.25 -19.12
N LEU A 134 14.93 -4.92 -18.40
CA LEU A 134 15.61 -4.40 -17.22
C LEU A 134 17.12 -4.60 -17.42
N PHE A 135 17.89 -3.50 -17.41
CA PHE A 135 19.34 -3.51 -17.71
C PHE A 135 19.68 -4.25 -19.02
N GLU A 136 18.94 -3.93 -20.08
CA GLU A 136 19.06 -4.54 -21.41
C GLU A 136 18.75 -6.04 -21.48
N ARG A 137 18.30 -6.64 -20.37
CA ARG A 137 17.84 -8.02 -20.33
C ARG A 137 16.33 -8.07 -20.40
N LYS A 138 15.81 -8.91 -21.29
CA LYS A 138 14.37 -9.22 -21.33
C LYS A 138 14.03 -10.09 -20.12
N VAL A 139 13.14 -9.61 -19.27
CA VAL A 139 12.64 -10.29 -18.07
C VAL A 139 11.12 -10.41 -18.13
N LYS A 140 10.57 -11.39 -17.42
CA LYS A 140 9.14 -11.67 -17.37
C LYS A 140 8.62 -11.45 -15.95
N SER A 141 7.45 -10.85 -15.79
CA SER A 141 6.81 -10.70 -14.49
C SER A 141 6.46 -12.07 -13.90
N HIS A 142 6.68 -12.23 -12.59
CA HIS A 142 6.30 -13.45 -11.87
C HIS A 142 4.78 -13.56 -11.67
N HIS A 143 4.07 -12.43 -11.66
CA HIS A 143 2.62 -12.37 -11.58
C HIS A 143 1.99 -12.22 -12.98
N THR A 144 0.70 -12.50 -13.07
CA THR A 144 -0.11 -12.23 -14.26
C THR A 144 -0.94 -10.96 -14.07
N THR A 145 -1.18 -10.22 -15.16
CA THR A 145 -1.86 -8.92 -15.11
C THR A 145 -2.93 -8.84 -16.19
N ALA A 146 -4.02 -8.14 -15.89
CA ALA A 146 -4.96 -7.63 -16.88
C ALA A 146 -5.32 -6.16 -16.62
N LEU A 147 -5.70 -5.47 -17.68
CA LEU A 147 -6.20 -4.11 -17.60
C LEU A 147 -7.70 -4.13 -17.83
N TYR A 148 -8.42 -3.40 -17.01
CA TYR A 148 -9.85 -3.23 -17.12
C TYR A 148 -10.19 -1.75 -17.27
N ALA A 149 -11.22 -1.42 -18.05
CA ALA A 149 -11.72 -0.06 -18.17
C ALA A 149 -13.24 -0.07 -18.40
N GLU A 150 -13.85 1.09 -18.24
CA GLU A 150 -15.24 1.32 -18.64
C GLU A 150 -15.38 1.13 -20.16
N ALA A 151 -16.40 0.37 -20.58
CA ALA A 151 -16.55 -0.08 -21.96
C ALA A 151 -16.82 1.08 -22.95
N GLU A 152 -17.33 2.20 -22.46
CA GLU A 152 -17.59 3.41 -23.25
C GLU A 152 -16.49 4.44 -23.00
N GLY A 153 -15.74 4.80 -24.05
CA GLY A 153 -14.80 5.93 -24.03
C GLY A 153 -13.32 5.59 -23.83
N PHE A 154 -12.98 4.38 -23.40
CA PHE A 154 -11.57 3.97 -23.24
C PHE A 154 -11.10 3.13 -24.44
N THR A 155 -10.37 3.74 -25.39
CA THR A 155 -9.79 2.97 -26.49
C THR A 155 -8.47 2.35 -26.06
N THR A 156 -8.12 1.17 -26.61
CA THR A 156 -6.82 0.50 -26.38
C THR A 156 -5.60 1.38 -26.70
N LYS A 157 -5.80 2.48 -27.45
CA LYS A 157 -4.78 3.48 -27.77
C LYS A 157 -4.45 4.41 -26.60
N ASP A 158 -5.40 4.64 -25.69
CA ASP A 158 -5.27 5.54 -24.54
C ASP A 158 -4.80 4.78 -23.29
N ALA A 159 -5.08 3.48 -23.25
CA ALA A 159 -4.64 2.57 -22.22
C ALA A 159 -3.15 2.26 -22.36
N THR A 160 -2.29 3.08 -21.75
CA THR A 160 -0.89 2.67 -21.54
C THR A 160 -0.70 2.11 -20.14
N TYR A 161 0.05 1.02 -20.02
CA TYR A 161 0.53 0.52 -18.73
C TYR A 161 2.05 0.48 -18.78
N ASN A 162 2.69 1.26 -17.90
CA ASN A 162 4.13 1.51 -17.89
C ASN A 162 4.68 2.07 -19.21
N GLY A 163 3.87 2.84 -19.95
CA GLY A 163 4.27 3.48 -21.21
C GLY A 163 4.14 2.61 -22.46
N LEU A 164 3.64 1.38 -22.33
CA LEU A 164 3.32 0.50 -23.45
C LEU A 164 1.79 0.42 -23.66
N PRO A 165 1.29 0.42 -24.90
CA PRO A 165 -0.13 0.19 -25.18
C PRO A 165 -0.61 -1.11 -24.54
N ALA A 166 -1.79 -1.06 -23.93
CA ALA A 166 -2.46 -2.23 -23.41
C ALA A 166 -2.90 -3.10 -24.58
N MET A 167 -2.42 -4.34 -24.62
CA MET A 167 -2.74 -5.25 -25.72
C MET A 167 -4.22 -5.63 -25.72
N HIS A 168 -4.82 -5.76 -24.54
CA HIS A 168 -6.23 -6.08 -24.34
C HIS A 168 -6.72 -5.31 -23.11
N VAL A 169 -7.92 -4.73 -23.22
CA VAL A 169 -8.63 -4.05 -22.12
C VAL A 169 -9.94 -4.82 -21.91
N HIS A 170 -10.14 -5.32 -20.70
CA HIS A 170 -11.35 -6.03 -20.31
C HIS A 170 -12.41 -5.01 -19.87
N PRO A 171 -13.69 -5.21 -20.21
CA PRO A 171 -14.75 -4.39 -19.64
C PRO A 171 -14.90 -4.68 -18.15
N PHE A 172 -15.34 -3.69 -17.36
CA PHE A 172 -15.72 -3.96 -15.97
C PHE A 172 -16.91 -4.94 -15.91
N SER A 173 -16.79 -5.98 -15.09
CA SER A 173 -17.92 -6.81 -14.67
C SER A 173 -18.84 -6.01 -13.74
N LYS A 174 -20.07 -6.50 -13.54
CA LYS A 174 -21.04 -5.87 -12.63
C LYS A 174 -20.45 -5.71 -11.22
N GLU A 175 -19.80 -6.75 -10.71
CA GLU A 175 -19.19 -6.78 -9.39
C GLU A 175 -18.02 -5.78 -9.30
N LEU A 176 -17.25 -5.64 -10.38
CA LEU A 176 -16.13 -4.68 -10.42
C LEU A 176 -16.62 -3.23 -10.50
N VAL A 177 -17.74 -2.96 -11.20
CA VAL A 177 -18.40 -1.65 -11.18
C VAL A 177 -18.91 -1.31 -9.79
N GLU A 178 -19.58 -2.24 -9.12
CA GLU A 178 -20.10 -2.02 -7.76
C GLU A 178 -18.96 -1.73 -6.77
N ALA A 179 -17.88 -2.51 -6.83
CA ALA A 179 -16.70 -2.29 -6.01
C ALA A 179 -16.00 -0.96 -6.32
N ARG A 180 -15.88 -0.59 -7.61
CA ARG A 180 -15.33 0.71 -8.02
C ARG A 180 -16.10 1.86 -7.37
N ASN A 181 -17.43 1.83 -7.40
CA ASN A 181 -18.25 2.93 -6.88
C ASN A 181 -18.00 3.14 -5.38
N ILE A 182 -17.98 2.05 -4.58
CA ILE A 182 -17.63 2.10 -3.15
C ILE A 182 -16.22 2.67 -2.95
N VAL A 183 -15.26 2.24 -3.77
CA VAL A 183 -13.87 2.75 -3.70
C VAL A 183 -13.82 4.24 -4.02
N GLN A 184 -14.54 4.70 -5.04
CA GLN A 184 -14.60 6.12 -5.42
C GLN A 184 -15.13 6.98 -4.28
N ASP A 185 -16.24 6.58 -3.66
CA ASP A 185 -16.85 7.32 -2.55
C ASP A 185 -15.84 7.49 -1.40
N ILE A 186 -15.19 6.39 -0.99
CA ILE A 186 -14.20 6.40 0.10
C ILE A 186 -12.96 7.22 -0.26
N VAL A 187 -12.47 7.12 -1.51
CA VAL A 187 -11.30 7.89 -1.95
C VAL A 187 -11.60 9.38 -1.94
N ASN A 188 -12.76 9.80 -2.44
CA ASN A 188 -13.17 11.20 -2.43
C ASN A 188 -13.35 11.73 -1.01
N GLU A 189 -13.94 10.96 -0.10
CA GLU A 189 -14.01 11.31 1.32
C GLU A 189 -12.63 11.53 1.94
N GLU A 190 -11.67 10.62 1.68
CA GLU A 190 -10.31 10.74 2.22
C GLU A 190 -9.53 11.91 1.59
N ILE A 191 -9.78 12.25 0.32
CA ILE A 191 -9.24 13.45 -0.33
C ILE A 191 -9.78 14.70 0.36
N ILE A 192 -11.10 14.78 0.61
CA ILE A 192 -11.72 15.91 1.32
C ILE A 192 -11.12 16.08 2.72
N LYS A 193 -10.99 14.99 3.48
CA LYS A 193 -10.41 15.02 4.85
C LYS A 193 -8.96 15.49 4.86
N ARG A 194 -8.17 15.16 3.83
CA ARG A 194 -6.75 15.53 3.74
C ARG A 194 -6.50 16.91 3.14
N GLY A 195 -7.42 17.40 2.31
CA GLY A 195 -7.20 18.56 1.46
C GLY A 195 -6.33 18.23 0.23
N LEU A 196 -6.30 19.17 -0.71
CA LEU A 196 -5.62 19.00 -1.98
C LEU A 196 -4.17 19.49 -1.91
N ALA A 197 -3.25 18.69 -2.44
CA ALA A 197 -1.85 19.07 -2.59
C ALA A 197 -1.65 19.99 -3.81
N LYS A 198 -0.47 20.63 -3.87
CA LYS A 198 -0.12 21.53 -4.97
C LYS A 198 -0.05 20.79 -6.31
N HIS A 199 -0.71 21.30 -7.34
CA HIS A 199 -0.82 20.68 -8.68
C HIS A 199 -1.70 19.43 -8.76
N GLN A 200 -2.22 18.93 -7.63
CA GLN A 200 -3.19 17.84 -7.63
C GLN A 200 -4.45 18.25 -8.40
N TYR A 201 -5.05 17.30 -9.11
CA TYR A 201 -6.35 17.48 -9.76
C TYR A 201 -7.41 17.95 -8.75
N GLN A 202 -8.22 18.94 -9.15
CA GLN A 202 -9.17 19.63 -8.25
C GLN A 202 -10.60 19.07 -8.31
N GLY A 203 -10.92 18.23 -9.30
CA GLY A 203 -12.24 17.62 -9.43
C GLY A 203 -12.39 16.34 -8.61
N GLU A 204 -13.56 15.72 -8.75
CA GLU A 204 -13.85 14.43 -8.17
C GLU A 204 -12.91 13.35 -8.72
N TRP A 205 -12.39 12.51 -7.83
CA TRP A 205 -11.62 11.35 -8.23
C TRP A 205 -12.55 10.26 -8.77
N VAL A 206 -12.35 9.89 -10.03
CA VAL A 206 -13.14 8.87 -10.74
C VAL A 206 -12.19 7.84 -11.33
N SER A 207 -12.47 6.55 -11.10
CA SER A 207 -11.61 5.47 -11.58
C SER A 207 -12.16 4.84 -12.87
N GLU A 208 -11.74 5.36 -14.00
CA GLU A 208 -12.10 4.81 -15.32
C GLU A 208 -11.34 3.53 -15.68
N ILE A 209 -10.25 3.24 -14.97
CA ILE A 209 -9.30 2.17 -15.29
C ILE A 209 -8.85 1.43 -14.03
N ALA A 210 -8.73 0.11 -14.12
CA ALA A 210 -8.20 -0.73 -13.06
C ALA A 210 -7.16 -1.72 -13.59
N VAL A 211 -6.01 -1.79 -12.92
CA VAL A 211 -4.99 -2.80 -13.19
C VAL A 211 -5.17 -3.94 -12.20
N CYS A 212 -5.51 -5.12 -12.70
CA CYS A 212 -5.64 -6.31 -11.86
C CYS A 212 -4.38 -7.18 -11.95
N ASN A 213 -3.86 -7.61 -10.79
CA ASN A 213 -2.70 -8.48 -10.70
C ASN A 213 -3.06 -9.74 -9.90
N LYS A 214 -2.70 -10.92 -10.42
CA LYS A 214 -2.84 -12.21 -9.73
C LYS A 214 -1.47 -12.68 -9.26
N TYR A 215 -1.41 -13.01 -7.98
CA TYR A 215 -0.27 -13.64 -7.33
C TYR A 215 -0.69 -15.03 -6.83
N GLU A 216 -0.29 -16.10 -7.50
CA GLU A 216 -0.73 -17.47 -7.22
C GLU A 216 -0.11 -18.05 -5.94
N GLY A 217 1.13 -17.65 -5.64
CA GLY A 217 1.88 -18.19 -4.50
C GLY A 217 2.85 -17.19 -3.86
N PRO A 218 3.60 -17.65 -2.84
CA PRO A 218 4.51 -16.82 -2.05
C PRO A 218 5.67 -16.23 -2.85
N GLU A 219 6.11 -16.92 -3.89
CA GLU A 219 7.25 -16.51 -4.75
C GLU A 219 6.88 -15.40 -5.75
N GLU A 220 5.58 -15.20 -6.01
CA GLU A 220 5.14 -14.18 -6.96
C GLU A 220 5.14 -12.80 -6.33
N THR A 221 5.81 -11.87 -7.01
CA THR A 221 6.19 -10.57 -6.45
C THR A 221 6.13 -9.45 -7.47
N VAL A 222 6.25 -8.23 -6.96
CA VAL A 222 6.61 -7.05 -7.75
C VAL A 222 7.65 -6.24 -6.97
N GLY A 223 8.80 -6.00 -7.60
CA GLY A 223 9.91 -5.27 -6.98
C GLY A 223 9.57 -3.80 -6.69
N TYR A 224 10.45 -3.12 -5.95
CA TYR A 224 10.26 -1.71 -5.60
C TYR A 224 10.12 -0.81 -6.83
N HIS A 225 8.96 -0.17 -6.95
CA HIS A 225 8.62 0.78 -8.00
C HIS A 225 7.73 1.89 -7.46
N SER A 226 7.55 2.94 -8.25
CA SER A 226 6.47 3.91 -8.06
C SER A 226 5.62 3.85 -9.33
N ASP A 227 4.31 4.04 -9.20
CA ASP A 227 3.44 4.05 -10.36
C ASP A 227 3.81 5.22 -11.28
N GLN A 228 3.77 4.99 -12.60
CA GLN A 228 4.10 6.02 -13.57
C GLN A 228 3.02 7.10 -13.58
N MET A 229 3.40 8.31 -13.21
CA MET A 229 2.48 9.45 -13.12
C MET A 229 2.14 10.08 -14.47
N THR A 230 2.73 9.61 -15.57
CA THR A 230 2.58 10.21 -16.91
C THR A 230 1.12 10.47 -17.29
N HIS A 231 0.23 9.50 -17.08
CA HIS A 231 -1.21 9.63 -17.38
C HIS A 231 -2.06 10.01 -16.16
N LEU A 232 -1.49 9.84 -14.96
CA LEU A 232 -2.16 10.10 -13.68
C LEU A 232 -2.04 11.57 -13.24
N GLY A 233 -1.03 12.28 -13.73
CA GLY A 233 -0.68 13.63 -13.32
C GLY A 233 0.12 13.70 -12.01
N PRO A 234 0.57 14.90 -11.63
CA PRO A 234 1.26 15.15 -10.37
C PRO A 234 0.33 14.93 -9.17
N HIS A 235 0.87 14.44 -8.06
CA HIS A 235 0.14 14.20 -6.80
C HIS A 235 -1.12 13.35 -6.99
N CYS A 236 -1.05 12.39 -7.92
CA CYS A 236 -2.14 11.47 -8.18
C CYS A 236 -2.49 10.61 -6.95
N VAL A 237 -3.76 10.23 -6.87
CA VAL A 237 -4.29 9.31 -5.85
C VAL A 237 -4.59 7.97 -6.52
N ILE A 238 -4.19 6.87 -5.86
CA ILE A 238 -4.35 5.50 -6.37
C ILE A 238 -4.93 4.64 -5.25
N ALA A 239 -5.95 3.83 -5.55
CA ALA A 239 -6.54 2.90 -4.60
C ALA A 239 -6.19 1.45 -4.97
N SER A 240 -5.60 0.72 -4.03
CA SER A 240 -5.18 -0.68 -4.20
C SER A 240 -5.99 -1.58 -3.28
N VAL A 241 -6.91 -2.35 -3.85
CA VAL A 241 -7.75 -3.32 -3.17
C VAL A 241 -7.10 -4.70 -3.23
N SER A 242 -7.09 -5.41 -2.10
CA SER A 242 -6.56 -6.77 -1.95
C SER A 242 -7.67 -7.76 -1.64
N LEU A 243 -7.75 -8.84 -2.41
CA LEU A 243 -8.67 -9.96 -2.22
C LEU A 243 -7.91 -11.28 -2.20
N GLY A 244 -8.30 -12.20 -1.32
CA GLY A 244 -7.71 -13.53 -1.21
C GLY A 244 -6.59 -13.58 -0.18
N ALA A 245 -5.50 -14.29 -0.47
CA ALA A 245 -4.42 -14.51 0.49
C ALA A 245 -3.75 -13.19 0.93
N THR A 246 -3.50 -13.07 2.24
CA THR A 246 -2.78 -11.93 2.83
C THR A 246 -1.34 -11.88 2.32
N ARG A 247 -0.87 -10.68 1.96
CA ARG A 247 0.53 -10.44 1.58
C ARG A 247 1.05 -9.15 2.22
N GLU A 248 2.36 -8.95 2.13
CA GLU A 248 3.04 -7.76 2.63
C GLU A 248 3.24 -6.73 1.51
N PHE A 249 2.60 -5.57 1.65
CA PHE A 249 2.78 -4.41 0.81
C PHE A 249 3.78 -3.45 1.46
N ARG A 250 5.00 -3.38 0.92
CA ARG A 250 6.10 -2.61 1.52
C ARG A 250 6.30 -1.28 0.84
N LEU A 251 6.39 -0.21 1.63
CA LEU A 251 6.76 1.13 1.19
C LEU A 251 8.15 1.50 1.73
N LYS A 252 8.98 2.05 0.86
CA LYS A 252 10.33 2.51 1.17
C LYS A 252 10.53 3.94 0.67
N ASP A 253 11.05 4.79 1.53
CA ASP A 253 11.40 6.17 1.18
C ASP A 253 12.48 6.20 0.08
N ARG A 254 12.26 7.03 -0.94
CA ARG A 254 13.14 7.16 -2.10
C ARG A 254 14.33 8.10 -1.85
N HIS A 255 14.18 9.03 -0.91
CA HIS A 255 15.09 10.14 -0.66
C HIS A 255 15.97 9.90 0.57
N ASP A 256 15.48 9.11 1.52
CA ASP A 256 16.20 8.73 2.73
C ASP A 256 16.31 7.21 2.86
N ARG A 257 17.53 6.68 2.67
CA ARG A 257 17.81 5.24 2.74
C ARG A 257 17.93 4.74 4.18
N GLU A 258 18.07 5.62 5.17
CA GLU A 258 18.19 5.25 6.58
C GLU A 258 16.84 4.98 7.22
N LYS A 259 15.76 5.58 6.68
CA LYS A 259 14.38 5.33 7.12
C LYS A 259 14.01 3.85 7.01
N SER A 260 13.27 3.40 8.03
CA SER A 260 12.70 2.06 8.06
C SER A 260 11.77 1.84 6.87
N THR A 261 11.78 0.62 6.33
CA THR A 261 10.75 0.19 5.37
C THR A 261 9.48 -0.10 6.14
N ILE A 262 8.33 0.41 5.69
CA ILE A 262 7.05 0.12 6.32
C ILE A 262 6.38 -1.03 5.54
N SER A 263 5.98 -2.10 6.22
CA SER A 263 5.33 -3.28 5.65
C SER A 263 3.89 -3.38 6.12
N ILE A 264 2.94 -3.06 5.24
CA ILE A 264 1.51 -3.16 5.53
C ILE A 264 1.06 -4.58 5.21
N HIS A 265 0.46 -5.28 6.17
CA HIS A 265 -0.20 -6.54 5.90
C HIS A 265 -1.57 -6.29 5.30
N VAL A 266 -1.77 -6.71 4.06
CA VAL A 266 -3.00 -6.46 3.29
C VAL A 266 -3.83 -7.75 3.19
N PRO A 267 -4.78 -7.99 4.12
CA PRO A 267 -5.61 -9.19 4.10
C PRO A 267 -6.69 -9.11 3.03
N HIS A 268 -7.46 -10.21 2.88
CA HIS A 268 -8.67 -10.22 2.08
C HIS A 268 -9.60 -9.05 2.45
N ASN A 269 -10.19 -8.42 1.42
CA ASN A 269 -11.16 -7.34 1.56
C ASN A 269 -10.58 -6.12 2.30
N SER A 270 -9.35 -5.75 1.92
CA SER A 270 -8.68 -4.54 2.42
C SER A 270 -8.26 -3.63 1.28
N MET A 271 -8.02 -2.36 1.60
CA MET A 271 -7.58 -1.37 0.62
C MET A 271 -6.56 -0.41 1.19
N VAL A 272 -5.49 -0.17 0.43
CA VAL A 272 -4.55 0.91 0.68
C VAL A 272 -4.81 2.02 -0.33
N ILE A 273 -5.11 3.22 0.14
CA ILE A 273 -5.14 4.42 -0.71
C ILE A 273 -3.77 5.08 -0.61
N MET A 274 -3.08 5.20 -1.73
CA MET A 274 -1.84 5.95 -1.89
C MET A 274 -2.20 7.38 -2.29
N HIS A 275 -2.02 8.32 -1.36
CA HIS A 275 -2.40 9.73 -1.56
C HIS A 275 -1.30 10.52 -2.26
N ALA A 276 -1.59 11.80 -2.53
CA ALA A 276 -0.62 12.79 -3.02
C ALA A 276 0.72 12.70 -2.28
N GLY A 277 1.82 12.67 -3.05
CA GLY A 277 3.19 12.53 -2.55
C GLY A 277 3.67 11.09 -2.43
N CYS A 278 2.78 10.09 -2.44
CA CYS A 278 3.18 8.69 -2.31
C CYS A 278 4.03 8.22 -3.50
N GLN A 279 3.62 8.52 -4.74
CA GLN A 279 4.36 8.07 -5.93
C GLN A 279 5.66 8.86 -6.16
N GLU A 280 5.71 10.08 -5.64
CA GLU A 280 6.87 10.95 -5.72
C GLU A 280 7.97 10.55 -4.73
N GLU A 281 7.59 10.30 -3.47
CA GLU A 281 8.49 10.15 -2.34
C GLU A 281 8.78 8.69 -1.96
N TYR A 282 7.89 7.75 -2.31
CA TYR A 282 8.01 6.35 -1.91
C TYR A 282 8.07 5.42 -3.11
N LYS A 283 8.78 4.32 -2.93
CA LYS A 283 8.66 3.13 -3.77
C LYS A 283 7.92 2.06 -3.00
N HIS A 284 7.04 1.34 -3.67
CA HIS A 284 6.30 0.23 -3.09
C HIS A 284 6.61 -1.10 -3.78
N SER A 285 6.40 -2.20 -3.07
CA SER A 285 6.62 -3.57 -3.57
C SER A 285 5.68 -4.56 -2.91
N LEU A 286 5.48 -5.71 -3.57
CA LEU A 286 4.93 -6.91 -2.96
C LEU A 286 6.07 -7.92 -2.88
N VAL A 287 6.54 -8.20 -1.66
CA VAL A 287 7.73 -9.02 -1.43
C VAL A 287 7.41 -10.52 -1.41
N PRO A 288 8.40 -11.40 -1.66
CA PRO A 288 8.19 -12.83 -1.48
C PRO A 288 7.85 -13.09 -0.01
N THR A 289 6.94 -14.02 0.24
CA THR A 289 6.63 -14.44 1.61
C THR A 289 7.45 -15.69 1.92
N THR A 290 8.41 -15.57 2.83
CA THR A 290 9.20 -16.74 3.30
C THR A 290 8.45 -17.56 4.34
N ASP A 291 7.46 -16.95 4.99
CA ASP A 291 6.62 -17.59 6.00
C ASP A 291 5.42 -18.30 5.35
N ALA A 292 4.78 -19.20 6.11
CA ALA A 292 3.58 -19.88 5.63
C ALA A 292 2.46 -18.87 5.35
N ILE A 293 1.99 -18.81 4.09
CA ILE A 293 0.80 -18.05 3.73
C ILE A 293 -0.43 -18.78 4.29
N THR A 294 -1.25 -18.07 5.07
CA THR A 294 -2.55 -18.58 5.49
C THR A 294 -3.48 -18.66 4.26
N PRO A 295 -3.93 -19.86 3.84
CA PRO A 295 -4.79 -19.97 2.67
C PRO A 295 -6.15 -19.32 2.90
N HIS A 296 -6.65 -18.62 1.90
CA HIS A 296 -8.00 -18.07 1.89
C HIS A 296 -9.02 -19.16 1.48
N PRO A 297 -10.22 -19.24 2.08
CA PRO A 297 -11.20 -20.30 1.80
C PRO A 297 -11.61 -20.44 0.33
N ILE A 298 -11.62 -19.35 -0.44
CA ILE A 298 -12.03 -19.34 -1.85
C ILE A 298 -10.84 -19.50 -2.80
N SER A 299 -9.70 -18.89 -2.48
CA SER A 299 -8.60 -18.70 -3.43
C SER A 299 -7.32 -19.45 -3.07
N GLY A 300 -7.32 -20.20 -1.96
CA GLY A 300 -6.12 -20.85 -1.44
C GLY A 300 -5.02 -19.82 -1.17
N THR A 301 -3.82 -20.04 -1.69
CA THR A 301 -2.68 -19.12 -1.57
C THR A 301 -2.76 -17.93 -2.53
N THR A 302 -3.75 -17.89 -3.43
CA THR A 302 -3.85 -16.87 -4.47
C THR A 302 -4.36 -15.55 -3.89
N ARG A 303 -3.69 -14.46 -4.26
CA ARG A 303 -4.11 -13.07 -4.05
C ARG A 303 -4.44 -12.41 -5.38
N ILE A 304 -5.60 -11.75 -5.43
CA ILE A 304 -5.95 -10.80 -6.48
C ILE A 304 -5.80 -9.38 -5.92
N ASN A 305 -5.17 -8.52 -6.70
CA ASN A 305 -5.07 -7.09 -6.42
C ASN A 305 -5.76 -6.31 -7.51
N ILE A 306 -6.55 -5.31 -7.15
CA ILE A 306 -7.18 -4.37 -8.07
C ILE A 306 -6.61 -2.99 -7.76
N THR A 307 -5.88 -2.40 -8.70
CA THR A 307 -5.35 -1.03 -8.57
C THR A 307 -6.18 -0.09 -9.43
N PHE A 308 -7.11 0.63 -8.79
CA PHE A 308 -7.95 1.66 -9.39
C PHE A 308 -7.17 2.95 -9.58
N ARG A 309 -7.31 3.56 -10.76
CA ARG A 309 -6.55 4.73 -11.20
C ARG A 309 -7.46 5.69 -11.97
N MET A 310 -7.16 6.98 -11.87
CA MET A 310 -7.78 8.03 -12.67
C MET A 310 -6.78 8.54 -13.70
N TYR A 311 -7.12 8.45 -14.99
CA TYR A 311 -6.31 9.05 -16.04
C TYR A 311 -6.84 10.45 -16.33
N LEU A 312 -5.96 11.45 -16.32
CA LEU A 312 -6.39 12.82 -16.50
C LEU A 312 -6.46 13.16 -17.98
N ASP A 313 -7.50 13.91 -18.36
CA ASP A 313 -7.72 14.34 -19.75
C ASP A 313 -6.56 15.13 -20.33
N ASP A 314 -5.90 15.98 -19.54
CA ASP A 314 -4.74 16.78 -19.96
C ASP A 314 -3.46 15.93 -20.08
N PHE A 315 -3.49 14.68 -19.60
CA PHE A 315 -2.37 13.73 -19.58
C PHE A 315 -2.62 12.53 -20.51
N LYS A 316 -3.60 12.61 -21.41
CA LYS A 316 -3.81 11.68 -22.52
C LYS A 316 -2.63 11.72 -23.49
N THR A 317 -2.32 10.58 -24.12
CA THR A 317 -1.10 10.39 -24.92
C THR A 317 -0.95 11.42 -26.05
N GLU A 318 -2.05 11.84 -26.68
CA GLU A 318 -2.01 12.87 -27.75
C GLU A 318 -1.66 14.28 -27.23
N LYS A 319 -1.93 14.56 -25.95
CA LYS A 319 -1.68 15.86 -25.31
C LYS A 319 -0.36 15.92 -24.55
N LEU A 320 0.32 14.77 -24.36
CA LEU A 320 1.62 14.73 -23.70
C LEU A 320 2.67 15.52 -24.50
N PRO A 321 3.62 16.20 -23.82
CA PRO A 321 4.72 16.84 -24.51
C PRO A 321 5.55 15.80 -25.27
N ARG A 322 5.93 16.15 -26.50
CA ARG A 322 6.76 15.32 -27.37
C ARG A 322 8.20 15.78 -27.33
N CYS A 323 9.09 14.81 -27.28
CA CYS A 323 10.51 15.03 -27.46
C CYS A 323 10.84 15.28 -28.95
N GLU A 324 11.97 15.91 -29.25
CA GLU A 324 12.53 16.04 -30.61
C GLU A 324 12.78 14.68 -31.27
N CYS A 325 12.95 13.62 -30.50
CA CYS A 325 12.99 12.23 -30.99
C CYS A 325 11.61 11.69 -31.44
N ASN A 326 10.57 12.52 -31.43
CA ASN A 326 9.16 12.19 -31.71
C ASN A 326 8.53 11.15 -30.77
N TYR A 327 9.12 10.94 -29.59
CA TYR A 327 8.55 10.12 -28.54
C TYR A 327 7.77 10.97 -27.53
N PRO A 328 6.64 10.48 -26.98
CA PRO A 328 5.99 11.13 -25.84
C PRO A 328 6.95 11.14 -24.64
N MET A 329 6.89 12.18 -23.83
CA MET A 329 7.73 12.30 -22.63
C MET A 329 7.03 11.70 -21.41
N LEU A 330 7.82 11.16 -20.49
CA LEU A 330 7.35 10.58 -19.22
C LEU A 330 7.42 11.62 -18.11
N LEU A 331 6.36 11.71 -17.30
CA LEU A 331 6.37 12.54 -16.10
C LEU A 331 7.10 11.82 -14.97
N ARG A 332 8.09 12.47 -14.37
CA ARG A 332 8.89 11.94 -13.26
C ARG A 332 9.23 13.04 -12.27
N THR A 333 9.74 12.66 -11.10
CA THR A 333 10.37 13.57 -10.16
C THR A 333 11.89 13.41 -10.13
N THR A 334 12.60 14.53 -9.95
CA THR A 334 14.04 14.53 -9.69
C THR A 334 14.36 13.80 -8.39
N ILE A 335 15.54 13.20 -8.29
CA ILE A 335 16.06 12.69 -7.01
C ILE A 335 16.65 13.89 -6.27
N ALA A 336 15.98 14.32 -5.20
CA ALA A 336 16.45 15.38 -4.32
C ALA A 336 16.62 14.86 -2.89
N LYS A 337 17.40 15.56 -2.06
CA LYS A 337 17.38 15.35 -0.60
C LYS A 337 16.16 16.04 0.00
N ASP A 338 15.75 15.57 1.18
CA ASP A 338 14.76 16.23 2.03
C ASP A 338 13.41 16.51 1.34
N HIS A 339 12.99 15.58 0.47
CA HIS A 339 11.71 15.65 -0.26
C HIS A 339 11.55 16.91 -1.15
N ASN A 340 12.63 17.64 -1.46
CA ASN A 340 12.60 18.84 -2.32
C ASN A 340 12.68 18.47 -3.81
N TYR A 341 11.86 17.53 -4.24
CA TYR A 341 11.82 17.07 -5.63
C TYR A 341 11.12 18.09 -6.53
N LYS A 342 11.46 18.07 -7.81
CA LYS A 342 10.76 18.81 -8.87
C LYS A 342 10.25 17.85 -9.93
N TYR A 343 9.13 18.18 -10.55
CA TYR A 343 8.64 17.42 -11.69
C TYR A 343 9.45 17.73 -12.95
N ILE A 344 9.64 16.72 -13.78
CA ILE A 344 10.28 16.80 -15.09
C ILE A 344 9.55 15.93 -16.10
N TRP A 345 9.51 16.39 -17.34
CA TRP A 345 9.24 15.55 -18.50
C TRP A 345 10.56 14.98 -19.00
N GLN A 346 10.66 13.66 -19.17
CA GLN A 346 11.86 13.00 -19.70
C GLN A 346 11.53 12.20 -20.97
N CYS A 347 12.37 12.29 -21.99
CA CYS A 347 12.21 11.51 -23.23
C CYS A 347 12.04 10.00 -22.95
N SER A 348 10.98 9.37 -23.49
CA SER A 348 10.75 7.92 -23.34
C SER A 348 11.57 7.05 -24.31
N GLY A 349 12.23 7.64 -25.31
CA GLY A 349 12.96 6.90 -26.35
C GLY A 349 14.05 5.96 -25.82
N ALA A 350 14.65 6.28 -24.67
CA ALA A 350 15.63 5.41 -24.01
C ALA A 350 15.02 4.07 -23.57
N TYR A 351 13.71 4.02 -23.29
CA TYR A 351 12.99 2.81 -22.89
C TYR A 351 12.48 1.98 -24.08
N ASN A 352 12.37 2.58 -25.27
CA ASN A 352 11.69 1.98 -26.42
C ASN A 352 12.60 1.48 -27.56
N ASN A 353 13.89 1.84 -27.63
CA ASN A 353 14.97 1.14 -28.39
C ASN A 353 16.25 2.00 -28.54
N LYS A 354 16.84 2.47 -27.44
CA LYS A 354 18.19 3.10 -27.38
C LYS A 354 18.42 4.40 -28.19
N ILE A 355 17.48 4.90 -29.00
CA ILE A 355 17.55 6.21 -29.70
C ILE A 355 16.71 7.26 -28.95
N GLY A 356 17.03 7.49 -27.67
CA GLY A 356 16.41 8.55 -26.87
C GLY A 356 17.46 9.57 -26.44
N CYS A 357 17.19 10.86 -26.60
CA CYS A 357 18.19 11.92 -26.36
C CYS A 357 18.36 12.35 -24.89
N SER A 358 17.84 11.60 -23.90
CA SER A 358 17.89 11.94 -22.45
C SER A 358 17.39 13.35 -22.07
N LYS A 359 16.79 14.09 -23.00
CA LYS A 359 16.31 15.46 -22.81
C LYS A 359 15.25 15.52 -21.71
N ILE A 360 15.35 16.58 -20.91
CA ILE A 360 14.39 16.93 -19.87
C ILE A 360 13.75 18.28 -20.18
N ILE A 361 12.48 18.44 -19.82
CA ILE A 361 11.73 19.70 -19.89
C ILE A 361 11.03 19.91 -18.55
N TRP A 362 10.98 21.15 -18.07
CA TRP A 362 10.25 21.49 -16.85
C TRP A 362 8.76 21.69 -17.16
N PRO A 363 7.84 20.98 -16.46
CA PRO A 363 6.41 21.20 -16.64
C PRO A 363 5.99 22.57 -16.12
N SER A 364 5.04 23.19 -16.82
CA SER A 364 4.23 24.29 -16.29
C SER A 364 2.85 23.75 -16.00
N PHE A 365 2.58 23.40 -14.74
CA PHE A 365 1.25 23.02 -14.31
C PHE A 365 0.39 24.28 -14.12
N LYS A 366 -0.92 24.20 -14.39
CA LYS A 366 -1.84 25.26 -13.97
C LYS A 366 -1.72 25.42 -12.45
N GLU A 367 -1.58 26.64 -11.96
CA GLU A 367 -1.55 26.88 -10.52
C GLU A 367 -2.94 26.59 -9.94
N ASN A 368 -2.97 25.90 -8.80
CA ASN A 368 -4.22 25.72 -8.07
C ASN A 368 -4.64 27.10 -7.54
N VAL A 369 -5.85 27.55 -7.89
CA VAL A 369 -6.48 28.67 -7.19
C VAL A 369 -6.90 28.10 -5.84
N LEU A 370 -6.00 28.15 -4.85
CA LEU A 370 -6.39 27.91 -3.47
C LEU A 370 -7.29 29.08 -3.09
N ASP A 371 -8.59 28.83 -2.97
CA ASP A 371 -9.53 29.82 -2.46
C ASP A 371 -9.18 30.06 -0.99
N THR A 372 -8.31 31.03 -0.75
CA THR A 372 -8.03 31.55 0.59
C THR A 372 -9.13 32.55 0.91
N SER A 373 -10.31 32.04 1.25
CA SER A 373 -11.42 32.84 1.79
C SER A 373 -11.75 32.42 3.20
#